data_AF-A0A945KIH0-F1
#
_entry.id   AF-A0A945KIH0-F1
#
_cell.length_a   1.000
_cell.length_b   1.000
_cell.length_c   1.000
_cell.angle_alpha   90.00
_cell.angle_beta   90.00
_cell.angle_gamma   90.00
#
_symmetry.space_group_name_H-M   'P 1'
#
loop_
_entity.id
_entity.type
_entity.pdbx_description
1 polymer ?
#
loop_
_entity_poly.entity_id
_entity_poly.type
_entity_poly.pdbx_seq_one_letter_code
_entity_poly.pdbx_strand_id
1 'polypeptide(L)'
;MLFLLLASMAVLPNSALPVAIATCHPQEDSIDELFADDEPDGCRKCDHRGVNDCKLHGKMTELEHAAVFCSQAAACKKCFGALLIPCEKCEGGPESRVMYERQGRFEHRLNQPDPCRDQFKREIVRVEGEHFVVQIDAHKLRNGKSKTDAHLFAHLMLQEAEKAALLFEGHFPDVWYTGEKPRIWFWGKVDDHLTAMHHVLGASGSGDFKLMAMDFLLRLYIGK
;
A
#
# COMPACT_ATOMS: atom_id res chain seq x y z
N MET A 1 -47.17 17.88 42.28
CA MET A 1 -47.41 19.13 43.05
C MET A 1 -46.41 20.17 42.57
N LEU A 2 -46.90 21.41 42.42
CA LEU A 2 -46.19 22.66 42.16
C LEU A 2 -45.69 22.94 40.73
N PHE A 3 -46.52 23.73 40.03
CA PHE A 3 -46.22 24.57 38.89
C PHE A 3 -45.35 25.77 39.31
N LEU A 4 -44.43 26.22 38.44
CA LEU A 4 -43.95 27.61 38.42
C LEU A 4 -43.80 28.06 36.96
N LEU A 5 -44.84 28.77 36.49
CA LEU A 5 -44.90 29.54 35.26
C LEU A 5 -44.31 30.93 35.52
N LEU A 6 -43.29 31.33 34.77
CA LEU A 6 -42.91 32.74 34.61
C LEU A 6 -43.29 33.17 33.20
N ALA A 7 -44.41 33.89 33.10
CA ALA A 7 -44.86 34.56 31.89
C ALA A 7 -44.33 36.00 31.88
N SER A 8 -43.49 36.34 30.91
CA SER A 8 -43.24 37.74 30.55
C SER A 8 -44.05 38.05 29.30
N MET A 9 -45.07 38.90 29.46
CA MET A 9 -45.93 39.36 28.37
C MET A 9 -45.27 40.52 27.62
N ALA A 10 -45.14 40.37 26.31
CA ALA A 10 -45.08 41.50 25.38
C ALA A 10 -46.19 41.32 24.33
N VAL A 11 -46.91 42.40 24.11
CA VAL A 11 -48.13 42.63 23.30
C VAL A 11 -47.65 43.70 22.29
N LEU A 12 -47.67 43.63 20.95
CA LEU A 12 -48.50 43.10 19.85
C LEU A 12 -47.70 43.33 18.52
N PRO A 13 -48.25 43.27 17.28
CA PRO A 13 -49.21 42.36 16.63
C PRO A 13 -48.68 41.87 15.25
N ASN A 14 -48.93 40.61 14.86
CA ASN A 14 -49.44 40.31 13.50
C ASN A 14 -49.77 38.82 13.35
N SER A 15 -50.96 38.57 12.83
CA SER A 15 -51.44 37.35 12.17
C SER A 15 -50.47 36.17 12.03
N ALA A 16 -50.62 35.16 12.89
CA ALA A 16 -50.41 33.75 12.55
C ALA A 16 -51.01 32.88 13.65
N LEU A 17 -51.83 31.91 13.25
CA LEU A 17 -52.35 30.85 14.13
C LEU A 17 -51.19 30.09 14.78
N PRO A 18 -51.24 29.72 16.08
CA PRO A 18 -50.21 28.90 16.68
C PRO A 18 -50.36 27.46 16.16
N VAL A 19 -49.51 27.07 15.21
CA VAL A 19 -49.25 25.65 14.94
C VAL A 19 -48.36 25.15 16.06
N ALA A 20 -48.93 24.35 16.97
CA ALA A 20 -48.15 23.59 17.92
C ALA A 20 -47.40 22.49 17.15
N ILE A 21 -46.15 22.76 16.77
CA ILE A 21 -45.24 21.72 16.30
C ILE A 21 -44.80 20.97 17.55
N ALA A 22 -45.35 19.77 17.74
CA ALA A 22 -44.78 18.81 18.67
C ALA A 22 -43.37 18.47 18.16
N THR A 23 -42.35 19.06 18.77
CA THR A 23 -40.98 18.64 18.57
C THR A 23 -40.79 17.33 19.33
N CYS A 24 -41.14 16.23 18.68
CA CYS A 24 -40.60 14.93 19.02
C CYS A 24 -39.07 15.11 18.92
N HIS A 25 -38.37 15.22 20.05
CA HIS A 25 -36.92 15.03 20.04
C HIS A 25 -36.69 13.61 19.53
N PRO A 26 -36.07 13.41 18.37
CA PRO A 26 -35.51 12.11 18.09
C PRO A 26 -34.45 11.90 19.17
N GLN A 27 -34.53 10.80 19.93
CA GLN A 27 -33.32 10.29 20.54
C GLN A 27 -32.36 10.06 19.38
N GLU A 28 -31.29 10.85 19.34
CA GLU A 28 -30.12 10.54 18.53
C GLU A 28 -29.46 9.33 19.19
N ASP A 29 -30.10 8.17 19.06
CA ASP A 29 -29.41 6.90 19.21
C ASP A 29 -28.37 6.90 18.08
N SER A 30 -27.11 7.12 18.45
CA SER A 30 -26.00 7.18 17.51
C SER A 30 -26.03 5.92 16.65
N ILE A 31 -26.08 6.11 15.33
CA ILE A 31 -26.09 5.06 14.31
C ILE A 31 -24.88 4.10 14.48
N ASP A 32 -23.86 4.55 15.21
CA ASP A 32 -22.66 3.80 15.57
C ASP A 32 -22.89 2.61 16.53
N GLU A 33 -23.99 2.56 17.31
CA GLU A 33 -24.26 1.43 18.23
C GLU A 33 -25.10 0.30 17.60
N LEU A 34 -25.66 0.51 16.39
CA LEU A 34 -26.57 -0.44 15.73
C LEU A 34 -25.88 -1.42 14.77
N PHE A 35 -24.57 -1.29 14.56
CA PHE A 35 -23.77 -2.15 13.68
C PHE A 35 -22.45 -2.59 14.33
N ALA A 36 -22.46 -2.84 15.64
CA ALA A 36 -21.44 -3.71 16.23
C ALA A 36 -21.70 -5.14 15.70
N ASP A 37 -21.35 -5.38 14.44
CA ASP A 37 -21.26 -6.74 13.91
C ASP A 37 -20.24 -7.46 14.78
N ASP A 38 -20.71 -8.39 15.60
CA ASP A 38 -19.85 -9.33 16.33
C ASP A 38 -19.01 -10.05 15.27
N GLU A 39 -17.75 -9.61 15.07
CA GLU A 39 -16.85 -10.26 14.12
C GLU A 39 -16.81 -11.75 14.48
N PRO A 40 -17.13 -12.66 13.54
CA PRO A 40 -17.30 -14.07 13.85
C PRO A 40 -16.03 -14.61 14.48
N ASP A 41 -16.14 -15.26 15.64
CA ASP A 41 -14.99 -15.85 16.29
C ASP A 41 -14.32 -16.89 15.39
N GLY A 42 -12.99 -16.79 15.25
CA GLY A 42 -12.23 -17.83 14.58
C GLY A 42 -12.23 -19.13 15.38
N CYS A 43 -11.78 -20.23 14.77
CA CYS A 43 -11.68 -21.52 15.44
C CYS A 43 -10.26 -21.83 15.93
N ARG A 44 -10.14 -22.80 16.84
CA ARG A 44 -8.84 -23.30 17.34
C ARG A 44 -7.88 -23.77 16.23
N LYS A 45 -8.37 -24.12 15.03
CA LYS A 45 -7.51 -24.56 13.91
C LYS A 45 -6.74 -23.42 13.24
N CYS A 46 -7.25 -22.21 13.31
CA CYS A 46 -6.60 -20.99 12.84
C CYS A 46 -6.19 -20.09 14.02
N ASP A 47 -6.02 -20.67 15.22
CA ASP A 47 -5.72 -19.93 16.45
C ASP A 47 -6.67 -18.75 16.68
N HIS A 48 -7.95 -18.95 16.37
CA HIS A 48 -9.01 -17.96 16.46
C HIS A 48 -8.88 -16.73 15.54
N ARG A 49 -7.98 -16.75 14.55
CA ARG A 49 -7.77 -15.63 13.60
C ARG A 49 -8.76 -15.58 12.44
N GLY A 50 -9.35 -16.71 12.07
CA GLY A 50 -10.19 -16.87 10.86
C GLY A 50 -9.43 -17.09 9.56
N VAL A 51 -8.10 -17.08 9.62
CA VAL A 51 -7.19 -17.18 8.47
C VAL A 51 -5.99 -18.06 8.81
N ASN A 52 -5.28 -18.53 7.79
CA ASN A 52 -3.99 -19.21 7.92
C ASN A 52 -2.95 -18.53 7.05
N ASP A 53 -1.66 -18.64 7.43
CA ASP A 53 -0.58 -18.08 6.63
C ASP A 53 -0.43 -18.83 5.29
N CYS A 54 -0.20 -18.08 4.22
CA CYS A 54 0.00 -18.66 2.91
C CYS A 54 1.40 -19.31 2.79
N LYS A 55 1.41 -20.64 2.75
CA LYS A 55 2.65 -21.44 2.74
C LYS A 55 3.56 -21.27 1.51
N LEU A 56 3.12 -20.53 0.48
CA LEU A 56 3.89 -20.32 -0.75
C LEU A 56 4.99 -19.26 -0.61
N HIS A 57 4.90 -18.41 0.40
CA HIS A 57 5.80 -17.27 0.57
C HIS A 57 7.00 -17.60 1.48
N GLY A 58 6.77 -18.40 2.53
CA GLY A 58 7.82 -18.95 3.38
C GLY A 58 8.71 -17.87 3.97
N LYS A 59 9.99 -17.85 3.59
CA LYS A 59 10.97 -16.87 4.10
C LYS A 59 10.75 -15.44 3.58
N MET A 60 9.95 -15.27 2.52
CA MET A 60 9.64 -13.95 1.96
C MET A 60 8.51 -13.23 2.71
N THR A 61 7.74 -13.94 3.54
CA THR A 61 6.52 -13.43 4.16
C THR A 61 6.73 -12.11 4.91
N GLU A 62 7.79 -12.00 5.72
CA GLU A 62 8.08 -10.76 6.46
C GLU A 62 8.39 -9.59 5.52
N LEU A 63 9.18 -9.82 4.47
CA LEU A 63 9.53 -8.79 3.48
C LEU A 63 8.32 -8.36 2.67
N GLU A 64 7.43 -9.29 2.33
CA GLU A 64 6.19 -9.00 1.61
C GLU A 64 5.15 -8.32 2.50
N HIS A 65 5.14 -8.58 3.82
CA HIS A 65 4.32 -7.82 4.77
C HIS A 65 4.79 -6.37 4.91
N ALA A 66 6.10 -6.13 4.88
CA ALA A 66 6.66 -4.79 4.97
C ALA A 66 6.48 -3.96 3.69
N ALA A 67 6.29 -4.60 2.53
CA ALA A 67 6.04 -3.90 1.28
C ALA A 67 4.58 -3.46 1.15
N VAL A 68 4.35 -2.24 0.65
CA VAL A 68 3.03 -1.72 0.28
C VAL A 68 2.43 -2.56 -0.85
N PHE A 69 3.27 -2.95 -1.82
CA PHE A 69 2.87 -3.82 -2.93
C PHE A 69 4.04 -4.67 -3.42
N CYS A 70 3.77 -5.91 -3.84
CA CYS A 70 4.74 -6.74 -4.54
C CYS A 70 4.03 -7.48 -5.68
N SER A 71 4.49 -7.32 -6.91
CA SER A 71 3.85 -7.94 -8.09
C SER A 71 3.89 -9.47 -8.06
N GLN A 72 4.97 -10.06 -7.52
CA GLN A 72 5.10 -11.51 -7.35
C GLN A 72 4.12 -12.03 -6.29
N ALA A 73 4.02 -11.34 -5.15
CA ALA A 73 3.05 -11.70 -4.11
C ALA A 73 1.61 -11.56 -4.63
N ALA A 74 1.31 -10.48 -5.36
CA ALA A 74 0.01 -10.23 -5.97
C ALA A 74 -0.40 -11.31 -6.98
N ALA A 75 0.57 -11.87 -7.71
CA ALA A 75 0.35 -12.97 -8.65
C ALA A 75 0.15 -14.34 -7.98
N CYS A 76 0.27 -14.43 -6.64
CA CYS A 76 0.07 -15.69 -5.93
C CYS A 76 -1.36 -16.21 -6.08
N LYS A 77 -1.50 -17.36 -6.73
CA LYS A 77 -2.80 -18.00 -7.03
C LYS A 77 -3.59 -18.48 -5.81
N LYS A 78 -3.00 -18.45 -4.61
CA LYS A 78 -3.65 -18.90 -3.37
C LYS A 78 -4.15 -17.76 -2.51
N CYS A 79 -3.31 -16.75 -2.26
CA CYS A 79 -3.64 -15.65 -1.35
C CYS A 79 -3.93 -14.34 -2.07
N PHE A 80 -3.62 -14.24 -3.38
CA PHE A 80 -3.79 -13.02 -4.18
C PHE A 80 -3.10 -11.81 -3.55
N GLY A 81 -1.90 -12.02 -3.00
CA GLY A 81 -1.09 -10.99 -2.34
C GLY A 81 -1.45 -10.67 -0.89
N ALA A 82 -2.48 -11.30 -0.32
CA ALA A 82 -2.83 -11.06 1.08
C ALA A 82 -1.87 -11.71 2.09
N LEU A 83 -1.08 -12.69 1.65
CA LEU A 83 -0.21 -13.53 2.50
C LEU A 83 -0.96 -14.41 3.50
N LEU A 84 -2.29 -14.29 3.54
CA LEU A 84 -3.22 -15.06 4.33
C LEU A 84 -4.22 -15.76 3.41
N ILE A 85 -4.76 -16.89 3.86
CA ILE A 85 -5.85 -17.62 3.21
C ILE A 85 -6.98 -17.85 4.23
N PRO A 86 -8.25 -17.90 3.80
CA PRO A 86 -9.35 -18.15 4.72
C PRO A 86 -9.20 -19.54 5.38
N CYS A 87 -9.63 -19.65 6.64
CA CYS A 87 -9.63 -20.94 7.31
C CYS A 87 -10.74 -21.84 6.75
N GLU A 88 -10.41 -23.08 6.39
CA GLU A 88 -11.39 -24.04 5.84
C GLU A 88 -12.36 -24.61 6.92
N LYS A 89 -12.19 -24.21 8.19
CA LYS A 89 -12.90 -24.79 9.35
C LYS A 89 -13.81 -23.81 10.08
N CYS A 90 -13.80 -22.52 9.72
CA CYS A 90 -14.70 -21.52 10.24
C CYS A 90 -15.06 -20.52 9.13
N GLU A 91 -16.13 -19.77 9.32
CA GLU A 91 -16.65 -18.84 8.31
C GLU A 91 -16.00 -17.45 8.37
N GLY A 92 -15.12 -17.22 9.35
CA GLY A 92 -14.43 -15.95 9.53
C GLY A 92 -13.59 -15.91 10.80
N GLY A 93 -13.15 -14.71 11.14
CA GLY A 93 -12.31 -14.37 12.27
C GLY A 93 -11.88 -12.90 12.20
N PRO A 94 -11.25 -12.38 13.26
CA PRO A 94 -10.85 -10.98 13.37
C PRO A 94 -9.86 -10.54 12.28
N GLU A 95 -9.13 -11.46 11.65
CA GLU A 95 -8.21 -11.14 10.56
C GLU A 95 -8.78 -11.37 9.15
N SER A 96 -9.98 -11.94 9.03
CA SER A 96 -10.59 -12.21 7.73
C SER A 96 -10.82 -10.92 6.95
N ARG A 97 -11.27 -9.85 7.63
CA ARG A 97 -11.46 -8.54 7.01
C ARG A 97 -10.15 -7.95 6.46
N VAL A 98 -9.09 -7.97 7.27
CA VAL A 98 -7.76 -7.46 6.88
C VAL A 98 -7.21 -8.22 5.66
N MET A 99 -7.40 -9.53 5.60
CA MET A 99 -7.03 -10.34 4.45
C MET A 99 -7.76 -9.87 3.18
N TYR A 100 -9.11 -9.79 3.21
CA TYR A 100 -9.91 -9.38 2.04
C TYR A 100 -9.63 -7.94 1.61
N GLU A 101 -9.48 -7.01 2.55
CA GLU A 101 -9.08 -5.63 2.25
C GLU A 101 -7.73 -5.59 1.52
N ARG A 102 -6.76 -6.40 1.97
CA ARG A 102 -5.45 -6.50 1.30
C ARG A 102 -5.56 -7.10 -0.11
N GLN A 103 -6.38 -8.15 -0.30
CA GLN A 103 -6.66 -8.70 -1.65
C GLN A 103 -7.23 -7.62 -2.56
N GLY A 104 -8.24 -6.89 -2.10
CA GLY A 104 -8.87 -5.80 -2.85
C GLY A 104 -7.88 -4.68 -3.23
N ARG A 105 -6.99 -4.28 -2.30
CA ARG A 105 -5.93 -3.30 -2.59
C ARG A 105 -4.98 -3.80 -3.68
N PHE A 106 -4.57 -5.06 -3.63
CA PHE A 106 -3.63 -5.64 -4.60
C PHE A 106 -4.27 -5.84 -5.96
N GLU A 107 -5.52 -6.30 -6.02
CA GLU A 107 -6.31 -6.38 -7.25
C GLU A 107 -6.48 -4.99 -7.88
N HIS A 108 -6.86 -4.00 -7.08
CA HIS A 108 -6.98 -2.62 -7.55
C HIS A 108 -5.64 -2.11 -8.11
N ARG A 109 -4.52 -2.33 -7.39
CA ARG A 109 -3.19 -1.90 -7.84
C ARG A 109 -2.74 -2.60 -9.13
N LEU A 110 -3.03 -3.89 -9.29
CA LEU A 110 -2.74 -4.62 -10.53
C LEU A 110 -3.48 -4.05 -11.74
N ASN A 111 -4.70 -3.56 -11.54
CA ASN A 111 -5.54 -2.98 -12.59
C ASN A 111 -5.18 -1.52 -12.93
N GLN A 112 -4.33 -0.86 -12.14
CA GLN A 112 -3.86 0.48 -12.47
C GLN A 112 -2.83 0.44 -13.63
N PRO A 113 -2.72 1.52 -14.43
CA PRO A 113 -1.70 1.64 -15.46
C PRO A 113 -0.29 1.47 -14.85
N ASP A 114 0.54 0.70 -15.55
CA ASP A 114 1.94 0.53 -15.20
C ASP A 114 2.75 0.77 -16.47
N PRO A 115 3.37 1.96 -16.62
CA PRO A 115 4.13 2.31 -17.81
C PRO A 115 5.18 1.28 -18.20
N CYS A 116 5.76 0.55 -17.24
CA CYS A 116 6.79 -0.47 -17.51
C CYS A 116 6.16 -1.74 -18.06
N ARG A 117 5.11 -2.22 -17.41
CA ARG A 117 4.34 -3.36 -17.91
C ARG A 117 3.78 -3.07 -19.30
N ASP A 118 3.28 -1.85 -19.49
CA ASP A 118 2.66 -1.42 -20.72
C ASP A 118 3.68 -1.21 -21.84
N GLN A 119 4.89 -0.76 -21.54
CA GLN A 119 5.96 -0.61 -22.53
C GLN A 119 6.63 -1.94 -22.90
N PHE A 120 7.01 -2.74 -21.91
CA PHE A 120 7.87 -3.91 -22.14
C PHE A 120 7.11 -5.20 -22.40
N LYS A 121 5.80 -5.24 -22.12
CA LYS A 121 4.89 -6.39 -22.37
C LYS A 121 5.40 -7.73 -21.82
N ARG A 122 6.18 -7.68 -20.74
CA ARG A 122 6.72 -8.84 -20.03
C ARG A 122 6.66 -8.60 -18.52
N GLU A 123 6.85 -9.67 -17.77
CA GLU A 123 6.89 -9.59 -16.32
C GLU A 123 8.17 -8.88 -15.84
N ILE A 124 7.96 -7.75 -15.19
CA ILE A 124 9.01 -7.02 -14.46
C ILE A 124 8.62 -7.08 -12.99
N VAL A 125 9.51 -7.58 -12.15
CA VAL A 125 9.25 -7.63 -10.71
C VAL A 125 9.20 -6.21 -10.19
N ARG A 126 8.15 -5.89 -9.44
CA ARG A 126 7.89 -4.57 -8.89
C ARG A 126 7.56 -4.71 -7.41
N VAL A 127 8.31 -4.00 -6.58
CA VAL A 127 8.06 -3.93 -5.13
C VAL A 127 7.97 -2.46 -4.75
N GLU A 128 6.92 -2.09 -4.03
CA GLU A 128 6.66 -0.71 -3.61
C GLU A 128 6.71 -0.63 -2.08
N GLY A 129 7.42 0.36 -1.58
CA GLY A 129 7.39 0.78 -0.18
C GLY A 129 6.64 2.09 -0.04
N GLU A 130 6.81 2.75 1.10
CA GLU A 130 6.18 4.05 1.35
C GLU A 130 6.80 5.15 0.49
N HIS A 131 8.13 5.14 0.36
CA HIS A 131 8.87 6.19 -0.29
C HIS A 131 9.31 5.81 -1.71
N PHE A 132 9.67 4.54 -1.93
CA PHE A 132 10.30 4.10 -3.18
C PHE A 132 9.52 3.00 -3.89
N VAL A 133 9.79 2.87 -5.19
CA VAL A 133 9.40 1.70 -6.00
C VAL A 133 10.67 1.08 -6.58
N VAL A 134 10.85 -0.22 -6.40
CA VAL A 134 11.95 -0.99 -7.02
C VAL A 134 11.38 -1.84 -8.16
N GLN A 135 11.98 -1.71 -9.33
CA GLN A 135 11.65 -2.51 -10.52
C GLN A 135 12.87 -3.28 -11.01
N ILE A 136 12.73 -4.59 -11.18
CA ILE A 136 13.81 -5.46 -11.63
C ILE A 136 13.37 -6.42 -12.73
N ASP A 137 14.14 -6.38 -13.81
CA ASP A 137 14.07 -7.29 -14.96
C ASP A 137 15.41 -8.05 -15.13
N ALA A 138 16.41 -7.72 -14.31
CA ALA A 138 17.67 -8.44 -14.25
C ALA A 138 17.49 -9.82 -13.57
N HIS A 139 17.14 -10.84 -14.36
CA HIS A 139 16.93 -12.21 -13.88
C HIS A 139 18.20 -12.94 -13.38
N LYS A 140 19.40 -12.35 -13.54
CA LYS A 140 20.68 -12.96 -13.19
C LYS A 140 21.54 -12.00 -12.37
N LEU A 141 21.16 -11.76 -11.13
CA LEU A 141 22.01 -11.06 -10.19
C LEU A 141 23.03 -12.02 -9.58
N ARG A 142 24.29 -11.58 -9.50
CA ARG A 142 25.36 -12.32 -8.81
C ARG A 142 25.93 -11.45 -7.72
N ASN A 143 26.02 -12.01 -6.51
CA ASN A 143 26.86 -11.49 -5.45
C ASN A 143 28.05 -12.44 -5.30
N GLY A 144 29.19 -12.07 -5.88
CA GLY A 144 30.34 -12.96 -6.00
C GLY A 144 29.99 -14.28 -6.73
N LYS A 145 30.08 -15.41 -6.02
CA LYS A 145 29.79 -16.75 -6.58
C LYS A 145 28.32 -17.15 -6.48
N SER A 146 27.52 -16.52 -5.62
CA SER A 146 26.10 -16.86 -5.44
C SER A 146 25.21 -16.12 -6.44
N LYS A 147 24.20 -16.82 -6.96
CA LYS A 147 23.08 -16.21 -7.67
C LYS A 147 22.10 -15.67 -6.64
N THR A 148 21.64 -14.45 -6.84
CA THR A 148 20.59 -13.85 -6.01
C THR A 148 19.30 -13.84 -6.82
N ASP A 149 18.23 -14.30 -6.19
CA ASP A 149 16.88 -14.24 -6.74
C ASP A 149 16.44 -12.76 -6.90
N ALA A 150 15.87 -12.41 -8.05
CA ALA A 150 15.51 -11.03 -8.37
C ALA A 150 14.39 -10.50 -7.46
N HIS A 151 13.43 -11.35 -7.09
CA HIS A 151 12.34 -10.99 -6.19
C HIS A 151 12.85 -10.69 -4.79
N LEU A 152 13.70 -11.57 -4.24
CA LEU A 152 14.37 -11.31 -2.96
C LEU A 152 15.20 -10.02 -3.01
N PHE A 153 16.00 -9.84 -4.06
CA PHE A 153 16.84 -8.66 -4.19
C PHE A 153 16.02 -7.36 -4.25
N ALA A 154 14.88 -7.36 -4.94
CA ALA A 154 14.01 -6.18 -4.98
C ALA A 154 13.53 -5.77 -3.58
N HIS A 155 13.12 -6.73 -2.75
CA HIS A 155 12.74 -6.46 -1.36
C HIS A 155 13.90 -5.93 -0.52
N LEU A 156 15.08 -6.53 -0.63
CA LEU A 156 16.26 -6.07 0.11
C LEU A 156 16.65 -4.65 -0.30
N MET A 157 16.66 -4.36 -1.60
CA MET A 157 16.95 -3.02 -2.10
C MET A 157 15.91 -2.01 -1.64
N LEU A 158 14.62 -2.38 -1.66
CA LEU A 158 13.57 -1.51 -1.16
C LEU A 158 13.78 -1.22 0.33
N GLN A 159 14.05 -2.24 1.14
CA GLN A 159 14.29 -2.07 2.57
C GLN A 159 15.45 -1.10 2.85
N GLU A 160 16.55 -1.20 2.10
CA GLU A 160 17.67 -0.26 2.25
C GLU A 160 17.32 1.16 1.77
N ALA A 161 16.54 1.29 0.69
CA ALA A 161 16.06 2.58 0.22
C ALA A 161 15.12 3.25 1.25
N GLU A 162 14.18 2.50 1.83
CA GLU A 162 13.27 2.99 2.87
C GLU A 162 14.04 3.41 4.13
N LYS A 163 15.08 2.68 4.55
CA LYS A 163 15.97 3.11 5.64
C LYS A 163 16.66 4.44 5.31
N ALA A 164 17.12 4.60 4.08
CA ALA A 164 17.75 5.84 3.63
C ALA A 164 16.75 7.02 3.61
N ALA A 165 15.49 6.79 3.20
CA ALA A 165 14.43 7.80 3.30
C ALA A 165 14.25 8.28 4.74
N LEU A 166 14.09 7.36 5.69
CA LEU A 166 13.88 7.72 7.10
C LEU A 166 15.04 8.54 7.68
N LEU A 167 16.29 8.23 7.29
CA LEU A 167 17.46 9.02 7.69
C LEU A 167 17.42 10.43 7.07
N PHE A 168 16.97 10.54 5.83
CA PHE A 168 16.86 11.83 5.14
C PHE A 168 15.75 12.69 5.76
N GLU A 169 14.56 12.13 5.98
CA GLU A 169 13.44 12.82 6.65
C GLU A 169 13.83 13.29 8.05
N GLY A 170 14.58 12.48 8.80
CA GLY A 170 15.08 12.86 10.12
C GLY A 170 16.06 14.04 10.09
N HIS A 171 16.78 14.25 8.98
CA HIS A 171 17.74 15.35 8.82
C HIS A 171 17.12 16.59 8.17
N PHE A 172 16.18 16.39 7.25
CA PHE A 172 15.50 17.42 6.49
C PHE A 172 13.98 17.25 6.61
N PRO A 173 13.40 17.54 7.79
CA PRO A 173 11.95 17.52 7.95
C PRO A 173 11.33 18.51 6.96
N ASP A 174 10.17 18.15 6.40
CA ASP A 174 9.41 18.93 5.40
C ASP A 174 10.03 19.02 4.01
N VAL A 175 11.22 18.45 3.79
CA VAL A 175 11.83 18.34 2.46
C VAL A 175 11.61 16.92 1.96
N TRP A 176 10.38 16.58 1.59
CA TRP A 176 10.12 15.31 0.91
C TRP A 176 9.45 15.53 -0.45
N TYR A 177 9.67 14.59 -1.36
CA TYR A 177 9.12 14.67 -2.70
C TYR A 177 7.60 14.47 -2.65
N THR A 178 6.84 15.48 -3.07
CA THR A 178 5.36 15.44 -3.07
C THR A 178 4.76 14.91 -4.38
N GLY A 179 5.60 14.45 -5.32
CA GLY A 179 5.17 13.90 -6.60
C GLY A 179 5.08 12.37 -6.60
N GLU A 180 5.31 11.74 -7.76
CA GLU A 180 5.41 10.29 -7.85
C GLU A 180 6.59 9.72 -7.03
N LYS A 181 6.40 8.55 -6.41
CA LYS A 181 7.46 7.83 -5.70
C LYS A 181 8.68 7.63 -6.61
N PRO A 182 9.90 8.00 -6.19
CA PRO A 182 11.10 7.71 -6.94
C PRO A 182 11.23 6.22 -7.23
N ARG A 183 11.71 5.90 -8.44
CA ARG A 183 11.81 4.51 -8.93
C ARG A 183 13.28 4.11 -9.07
N ILE A 184 13.63 2.95 -8.54
CA ILE A 184 14.95 2.33 -8.65
C ILE A 184 14.83 1.15 -9.62
N TRP A 185 15.70 1.11 -10.62
CA TRP A 185 15.58 0.17 -11.73
C TRP A 185 16.81 -0.71 -11.88
N PHE A 186 16.58 -2.00 -12.10
CA PHE A 186 17.63 -2.98 -12.39
C PHE A 186 17.31 -3.72 -13.68
N TRP A 187 18.00 -3.33 -14.76
CA TRP A 187 17.80 -3.86 -16.10
C TRP A 187 18.81 -4.95 -16.44
N GLY A 188 18.35 -6.00 -17.12
CA GLY A 188 19.24 -7.02 -17.67
C GLY A 188 19.97 -6.58 -18.93
N LYS A 189 19.43 -5.59 -19.67
CA LYS A 189 19.99 -5.08 -20.92
C LYS A 189 20.04 -3.57 -20.92
N VAL A 190 21.06 -3.02 -21.59
CA VAL A 190 21.23 -1.57 -21.75
C VAL A 190 20.10 -0.96 -22.58
N ASP A 191 19.64 -1.65 -23.62
CA ASP A 191 18.56 -1.16 -24.50
C ASP A 191 17.24 -0.99 -23.75
N ASP A 192 16.95 -1.88 -22.78
CA ASP A 192 15.76 -1.76 -21.94
C ASP A 192 15.86 -0.54 -21.03
N HIS A 193 17.04 -0.27 -20.46
CA HIS A 193 17.29 0.94 -19.70
C HIS A 193 17.06 2.21 -20.55
N LEU A 194 17.59 2.26 -21.77
CA LEU A 194 17.39 3.39 -22.67
C LEU A 194 15.91 3.56 -23.06
N THR A 195 15.22 2.46 -23.34
CA THR A 195 13.79 2.45 -23.65
C THR A 195 12.97 3.00 -22.48
N ALA A 196 13.26 2.56 -21.26
CA ALA A 196 12.58 3.05 -20.06
C ALA A 196 12.84 4.55 -19.83
N MET A 197 14.06 5.02 -20.06
CA MET A 197 14.37 6.44 -19.93
C MET A 197 13.54 7.31 -20.87
N HIS A 198 13.46 6.90 -22.14
CA HIS A 198 12.74 7.67 -23.15
C HIS A 198 11.22 7.55 -23.05
N HIS A 199 10.69 6.34 -22.84
CA HIS A 199 9.26 6.06 -22.96
C HIS A 199 8.51 6.02 -21.63
N VAL A 200 9.21 5.80 -20.52
CA VAL A 200 8.57 5.77 -19.19
C VAL A 200 8.86 7.04 -18.40
N LEU A 201 10.11 7.50 -18.39
CA LEU A 201 10.52 8.67 -17.60
C LEU A 201 10.52 9.98 -18.40
N GLY A 202 10.43 9.91 -19.73
CA GLY A 202 10.45 11.09 -20.61
C GLY A 202 11.78 11.85 -20.57
N ALA A 203 12.85 11.24 -20.05
CA ALA A 203 14.17 11.84 -19.94
C ALA A 203 15.06 11.44 -21.12
N SER A 204 15.94 12.35 -21.56
CA SER A 204 16.97 12.01 -22.52
C SER A 204 18.11 11.30 -21.80
N GLY A 205 18.49 10.09 -22.25
CA GLY A 205 19.49 9.24 -21.60
C GLY A 205 20.93 9.78 -21.56
N SER A 206 21.14 11.06 -21.88
CA SER A 206 22.43 11.74 -21.95
C SER A 206 22.80 12.59 -20.73
N GLY A 207 21.88 12.80 -19.77
CA GLY A 207 22.07 13.80 -18.70
C GLY A 207 21.85 13.36 -17.26
N ASP A 208 21.08 12.30 -16.99
CA ASP A 208 20.63 11.99 -15.64
C ASP A 208 21.35 10.80 -14.99
N PHE A 209 21.39 10.80 -13.65
CA PHE A 209 22.10 9.84 -12.79
C PHE A 209 21.87 8.39 -13.23
N LYS A 210 22.93 7.78 -13.78
CA LYS A 210 22.90 6.44 -14.37
C LYS A 210 23.56 5.43 -13.44
N LEU A 211 22.77 4.63 -12.71
CA LEU A 211 23.25 3.45 -11.99
C LEU A 211 23.14 2.24 -12.91
N MET A 212 24.18 1.99 -13.71
CA MET A 212 24.28 0.78 -14.55
C MET A 212 25.04 -0.31 -13.80
N ALA A 213 24.34 -1.40 -13.45
CA ALA A 213 24.94 -2.55 -12.80
C ALA A 213 25.54 -3.52 -13.84
N MET A 214 26.75 -3.22 -14.31
CA MET A 214 27.79 -4.21 -14.66
C MET A 214 29.13 -3.52 -14.42
N ASP A 215 29.90 -4.02 -13.45
CA ASP A 215 31.12 -3.46 -12.87
C ASP A 215 30.94 -2.33 -11.85
N PHE A 216 30.80 -2.73 -10.58
CA PHE A 216 30.77 -1.86 -9.41
C PHE A 216 32.16 -1.22 -9.19
N LEU A 217 32.39 -0.05 -9.78
CA LEU A 217 33.42 0.91 -9.37
C LEU A 217 32.74 2.27 -9.23
N LEU A 218 32.48 2.66 -7.98
CA LEU A 218 31.89 3.96 -7.65
C LEU A 218 32.93 5.06 -7.96
N ARG A 219 32.92 5.60 -9.18
CA ARG A 219 33.61 6.87 -9.50
C ARG A 219 32.60 8.00 -9.48
N LEU A 220 32.53 8.67 -8.33
CA LEU A 220 31.94 10.00 -8.21
C LEU A 220 32.75 10.97 -9.08
N TYR A 221 32.24 11.33 -10.25
CA TYR A 221 32.74 12.48 -11.00
C TYR A 221 32.17 13.74 -10.37
N ILE A 222 32.92 14.33 -9.45
CA ILE A 222 32.77 15.75 -9.13
C ILE A 222 33.52 16.50 -10.24
N GLY A 223 32.76 17.14 -11.13
CA GLY A 223 33.31 17.92 -12.22
C GLY A 223 34.26 19.01 -11.73
N LYS A 224 35.32 19.22 -12.50
CA LYS A 224 35.96 20.54 -12.65
C LYS A 224 35.53 21.10 -13.98
#